data_AF-A0A9R1J7K7-F1
#
_entry.id   AF-A0A9R1J7K7-F1
#
_cell.length_a   1.000
_cell.length_b   1.000
_cell.length_c   1.000
_cell.angle_alpha   90.00
_cell.angle_beta   90.00
_cell.angle_gamma   90.00
#
_symmetry.space_group_name_H-M   'P 1'
#
loop_
_entity.id
_entity.type
_entity.pdbx_description
1 polymer ?
#
loop_
_entity_poly.entity_id
_entity_poly.type
_entity_poly.pdbx_seq_one_letter_code
_entity_poly.pdbx_strand_id
1 'polypeptide(L)'
;MVPAVAPINSSVPSPCIAQVDQEIEQVPAMDYYRETYGGYGMATPGYAAPVPYGMSQVNIDGNYGGRPMPPQPTVKIYCRANPNYAMSVRNGKVVLAPANPKDDYQHWIKDMRWSTSIKDEEGYPAFAMVNKATGQAIKHSLGQSHPVRLVPYNPDYLDESVLWTESRDVGNGFRCVRMVNNIYLNFDALNGDKYHGGVRDGTEVVLWKWCEGDNQRWKLQPYY
;
A
#
# COMPACT_ATOMS: atom_id res chain seq x y z
N MET A 1 55.59 29.67 7.46
CA MET A 1 54.89 28.36 7.54
C MET A 1 53.90 28.44 8.68
N VAL A 2 52.61 28.40 8.37
CA VAL A 2 51.49 28.35 9.32
C VAL A 2 50.58 27.22 8.81
N PRO A 3 50.17 26.23 9.63
CA PRO A 3 49.35 25.14 9.12
C PRO A 3 47.90 25.59 8.92
N ALA A 4 47.29 25.06 7.87
CA ALA A 4 45.92 25.35 7.46
C ALA A 4 44.89 24.75 8.44
N VAL A 5 43.87 25.54 8.77
CA VAL A 5 42.65 25.09 9.45
C VAL A 5 41.69 24.58 8.37
N ALA A 6 41.24 23.33 8.47
CA ALA A 6 40.20 22.77 7.61
C ALA A 6 38.81 23.30 8.02
N PRO A 7 37.90 23.62 7.08
CA PRO A 7 36.54 23.96 7.44
C PRO A 7 35.71 22.68 7.68
N ILE A 8 35.24 22.59 8.92
CA ILE A 8 33.97 22.07 9.40
C ILE A 8 32.95 21.68 8.32
N ASN A 9 32.57 20.40 8.38
CA ASN A 9 31.52 19.70 7.66
C ASN A 9 30.16 20.42 7.83
N SER A 10 29.60 20.97 6.76
CA SER A 10 28.21 21.44 6.72
C SER A 10 27.35 20.36 6.07
N SER A 11 26.50 19.74 6.89
CA SER A 11 25.40 18.89 6.44
C SER A 11 24.47 19.69 5.53
N VAL A 12 24.55 19.44 4.24
CA VAL A 12 23.59 19.96 3.26
C VAL A 12 22.23 19.30 3.55
N PRO A 13 21.15 20.06 3.84
CA PRO A 13 19.83 19.48 3.96
C PRO A 13 19.33 19.05 2.58
N SER A 14 18.75 17.84 2.49
CA SER A 14 18.13 17.33 1.27
C SER A 14 17.10 18.31 0.69
N PRO A 15 17.05 18.51 -0.63
CA PRO A 15 16.29 19.59 -1.28
C PRO A 15 14.76 19.39 -1.31
N CYS A 16 14.21 18.39 -0.61
CA CYS A 16 12.78 18.05 -0.67
C CYS A 16 11.86 19.05 0.06
N ILE A 17 12.40 20.05 0.76
CA ILE A 17 11.65 20.88 1.74
C ILE A 17 11.04 22.16 1.15
N ALA A 18 11.36 22.58 -0.09
CA ALA A 18 11.02 23.95 -0.52
C ALA A 18 10.26 24.14 -1.85
N GLN A 19 9.72 23.11 -2.50
CA GLN A 19 9.12 23.30 -3.84
C GLN A 19 7.82 22.54 -4.17
N VAL A 20 6.97 22.15 -3.21
CA VAL A 20 5.74 21.39 -3.55
C VAL A 20 4.42 22.05 -3.15
N ASP A 21 4.39 23.38 -2.94
CA ASP A 21 3.14 24.11 -2.66
C ASP A 21 2.67 25.06 -3.77
N GLN A 22 3.27 25.05 -4.98
CA GLN A 22 2.85 26.00 -6.04
C GLN A 22 2.83 25.52 -7.50
N GLU A 23 2.83 24.23 -7.82
CA GLU A 23 2.51 23.75 -9.18
C GLU A 23 1.32 22.79 -9.17
N ILE A 24 0.14 23.38 -8.94
CA ILE A 24 -1.14 22.80 -9.34
C ILE A 24 -1.52 23.50 -10.64
N GLU A 25 -1.04 23.01 -11.78
CA GLU A 25 -1.76 23.10 -13.06
C GLU A 25 -1.05 22.27 -14.14
N GLN A 26 -1.85 21.52 -14.90
CA GLN A 26 -1.51 20.89 -16.18
C GLN A 26 -0.58 19.67 -16.15
N VAL A 27 -1.13 18.52 -15.74
CA VAL A 27 -0.76 17.26 -16.39
C VAL A 27 -1.97 16.84 -17.24
N PRO A 28 -1.89 16.83 -18.58
CA PRO A 28 -3.01 16.39 -19.39
C PRO A 28 -3.27 14.91 -19.09
N ALA A 29 -4.53 14.57 -18.82
CA ALA A 29 -5.00 13.20 -18.71
C ALA A 29 -4.70 12.51 -20.04
N MET A 30 -3.68 11.65 -20.08
CA MET A 30 -3.45 10.77 -21.22
C MET A 30 -4.49 9.65 -21.15
N ASP A 31 -5.39 9.65 -22.13
CA ASP A 31 -6.41 8.65 -22.40
C ASP A 31 -5.80 7.24 -22.54
N TYR A 32 -5.63 6.54 -21.41
CA TYR A 32 -5.21 5.14 -21.37
C TYR A 32 -6.43 4.22 -21.18
N TYR A 33 -7.46 4.40 -21.99
CA TYR A 33 -8.46 3.36 -22.25
C TYR A 33 -8.43 3.01 -23.73
N ARG A 34 -7.61 2.02 -24.08
CA ARG A 34 -7.79 1.28 -25.32
C ARG A 34 -7.57 -0.20 -25.10
N GLU A 35 -8.69 -0.91 -25.06
CA GLU A 35 -8.78 -2.36 -25.10
C GLU A 35 -8.09 -2.91 -26.35
N THR A 36 -7.28 -3.96 -26.19
CA THR A 36 -7.08 -4.93 -27.27
C THR A 36 -6.78 -6.31 -26.68
N TYR A 37 -7.68 -7.26 -26.95
CA TYR A 37 -7.54 -8.68 -26.66
C TYR A 37 -6.52 -9.35 -27.59
N GLY A 38 -5.78 -10.33 -27.05
CA GLY A 38 -4.93 -11.29 -27.77
C GLY A 38 -3.74 -11.67 -26.89
N GLY A 39 -3.32 -12.92 -26.68
CA GLY A 39 -3.69 -14.23 -27.20
C GLY A 39 -2.94 -15.28 -26.36
N TYR A 40 -3.40 -16.52 -26.42
CA TYR A 40 -2.98 -17.65 -25.58
C TYR A 40 -1.49 -17.98 -25.64
N GLY A 41 -0.93 -18.35 -24.48
CA GLY A 41 0.38 -18.99 -24.34
C GLY A 41 0.38 -19.95 -23.15
N MET A 42 0.13 -21.23 -23.42
CA MET A 42 0.17 -22.33 -22.46
C MET A 42 1.62 -22.60 -22.04
N ALA A 43 1.91 -22.64 -20.73
CA ALA A 43 3.10 -23.29 -20.19
C ALA A 43 2.80 -23.94 -18.83
N THR A 44 3.32 -25.15 -18.69
CA THR A 44 3.01 -26.19 -17.71
C THR A 44 3.56 -25.93 -16.29
N PRO A 45 3.00 -26.59 -15.24
CA PRO A 45 3.21 -26.19 -13.85
C PRO A 45 4.46 -26.84 -13.22
N GLY A 46 5.38 -26.01 -12.73
CA GLY A 46 6.45 -26.40 -11.80
C GLY A 46 6.04 -26.09 -10.36
N TYR A 47 6.09 -27.11 -9.50
CA TYR A 47 5.64 -27.14 -8.11
C TYR A 47 6.22 -26.03 -7.22
N ALA A 48 5.34 -25.35 -6.46
CA ALA A 48 5.69 -24.62 -5.24
C ALA A 48 4.90 -25.21 -4.05
N ALA A 49 5.60 -25.43 -2.94
CA ALA A 49 5.17 -26.26 -1.81
C ALA A 49 3.94 -25.74 -1.04
N PRO A 50 3.11 -26.63 -0.44
CA PRO A 50 1.95 -26.24 0.34
C PRO A 50 2.35 -25.77 1.75
N VAL A 51 1.86 -24.62 2.17
CA VAL A 51 1.91 -24.20 3.58
C VAL A 51 0.83 -24.92 4.40
N PRO A 52 1.06 -25.27 5.68
CA PRO A 52 0.21 -26.19 6.43
C PRO A 52 -1.07 -25.52 6.93
N TYR A 53 -2.22 -26.15 6.64
CA TYR A 53 -3.54 -25.74 7.13
C TYR A 53 -3.73 -26.09 8.61
N GLY A 54 -4.16 -25.12 9.40
CA GLY A 54 -4.73 -25.37 10.72
C GLY A 54 -4.81 -24.12 11.57
N MET A 55 -5.92 -23.38 11.51
CA MET A 55 -6.43 -22.62 12.66
C MET A 55 -7.89 -22.10 12.44
N SER A 56 -8.71 -22.45 13.43
CA SER A 56 -10.00 -21.91 13.91
C SER A 56 -10.97 -21.19 12.97
N GLN A 57 -12.22 -21.69 13.01
CA GLN A 57 -13.41 -21.13 12.39
C GLN A 57 -13.79 -19.77 12.99
N VAL A 58 -13.98 -18.78 12.13
CA VAL A 58 -14.74 -17.56 12.48
C VAL A 58 -15.75 -17.33 11.36
N ASN A 59 -17.04 -17.37 11.73
CA ASN A 59 -18.17 -17.21 10.83
C ASN A 59 -18.15 -15.82 10.17
N ILE A 60 -18.20 -15.80 8.85
CA ILE A 60 -18.41 -14.58 8.05
C ILE A 60 -19.93 -14.42 7.89
N ASP A 61 -20.57 -13.83 8.89
CA ASP A 61 -21.94 -13.35 8.78
C ASP A 61 -21.90 -11.91 8.26
N GLY A 62 -21.92 -11.77 6.93
CA GLY A 62 -21.80 -10.48 6.26
C GLY A 62 -22.16 -10.56 4.77
N ASN A 63 -23.46 -10.69 4.51
CA ASN A 63 -24.18 -10.55 3.24
C ASN A 63 -23.49 -9.72 2.11
N TYR A 64 -22.64 -10.35 1.29
CA TYR A 64 -22.38 -10.01 -0.11
C TYR A 64 -21.81 -11.22 -0.87
N GLY A 65 -22.69 -12.16 -1.28
CA GLY A 65 -22.61 -13.07 -2.45
C GLY A 65 -21.31 -13.77 -2.91
N GLY A 66 -20.16 -13.57 -2.27
CA GLY A 66 -18.87 -14.16 -2.61
C GLY A 66 -18.56 -15.32 -1.69
N ARG A 67 -17.81 -16.31 -2.20
CA ARG A 67 -17.28 -17.39 -1.36
C ARG A 67 -16.49 -16.77 -0.19
N PRO A 68 -16.75 -17.18 1.07
CA PRO A 68 -15.94 -16.73 2.19
C PRO A 68 -14.48 -17.07 1.91
N MET A 69 -13.56 -16.09 2.04
CA MET A 69 -12.14 -16.41 1.96
C MET A 69 -11.81 -17.41 3.08
N PRO A 70 -11.01 -18.45 2.81
CA PRO A 70 -10.51 -19.31 3.88
C PRO A 70 -9.80 -18.46 4.95
N PRO A 71 -9.72 -18.91 6.22
CA PRO A 71 -9.04 -18.16 7.27
C PRO A 71 -7.62 -17.79 6.83
N GLN A 72 -7.42 -16.52 6.48
CA GLN A 72 -6.11 -16.00 6.09
C GLN A 72 -5.50 -15.29 7.30
N PRO A 73 -4.19 -15.50 7.55
CA PRO A 73 -3.50 -14.71 8.56
C PRO A 73 -3.62 -13.23 8.20
N THR A 74 -3.95 -12.42 9.19
CA THR A 74 -4.09 -10.98 9.00
C THR A 74 -2.76 -10.27 9.25
N VAL A 75 -2.63 -9.08 8.70
CA VAL A 75 -1.49 -8.19 8.86
C VAL A 75 -1.93 -6.83 9.39
N LYS A 76 -1.04 -6.22 10.18
CA LYS A 76 -1.04 -4.83 10.59
C LYS A 76 -0.25 -4.10 9.55
N ILE A 77 -0.87 -3.06 8.99
CA ILE A 77 -0.19 -2.16 8.08
C ILE A 77 0.10 -0.88 8.85
N TYR A 78 1.36 -0.49 8.93
CA TYR A 78 1.76 0.74 9.61
C TYR A 78 2.85 1.47 8.85
N CYS A 79 2.91 2.77 9.10
CA CYS A 79 3.83 3.68 8.47
C CYS A 79 5.05 3.93 9.39
N ARG A 80 6.23 4.10 8.79
CA ARG A 80 7.48 4.39 9.54
C ARG A 80 7.39 5.70 10.31
N ALA A 81 6.64 6.67 9.80
CA ALA A 81 6.42 7.95 10.48
C ALA A 81 5.89 7.79 11.92
N ASN A 82 5.02 6.80 12.16
CA ASN A 82 4.59 6.47 13.52
C ASN A 82 4.03 5.03 13.63
N PRO A 83 4.81 4.06 14.17
CA PRO A 83 4.38 2.67 14.33
C PRO A 83 3.23 2.45 15.34
N ASN A 84 2.91 3.45 16.17
CA ASN A 84 1.79 3.38 17.11
C ASN A 84 0.43 3.56 16.44
N TYR A 85 0.41 3.90 15.15
CA TYR A 85 -0.79 3.96 14.34
C TYR A 85 -0.82 2.78 13.36
N ALA A 86 -2.02 2.23 13.14
CA ALA A 86 -2.29 1.19 12.17
C ALA A 86 -3.28 1.69 11.13
N MET A 87 -3.18 1.16 9.92
CA MET A 87 -4.14 1.40 8.85
C MET A 87 -5.48 0.76 9.23
N SER A 88 -6.55 1.54 9.10
CA SER A 88 -7.91 1.18 9.50
C SER A 88 -8.91 1.64 8.45
N VAL A 89 -10.06 0.98 8.38
CA VAL A 89 -11.21 1.48 7.64
C VAL A 89 -12.13 2.25 8.60
N ARG A 90 -12.36 3.53 8.32
CA ARG A 90 -13.30 4.38 9.07
C ARG A 90 -14.13 5.22 8.13
N ASN A 91 -15.45 5.19 8.28
CA ASN A 91 -16.38 5.97 7.46
C ASN A 91 -16.17 5.80 5.94
N GLY A 92 -15.86 4.58 5.50
CA GLY A 92 -15.60 4.27 4.07
C GLY A 92 -14.26 4.80 3.54
N LYS A 93 -13.37 5.28 4.40
CA LYS A 93 -12.03 5.76 4.06
C LYS A 93 -10.94 4.87 4.66
N VAL A 94 -9.77 4.88 4.05
CA VAL A 94 -8.56 4.26 4.60
C VAL A 94 -7.77 5.32 5.34
N VAL A 95 -7.57 5.13 6.65
CA VAL A 95 -6.92 6.10 7.53
C VAL A 95 -5.92 5.42 8.46
N LEU A 96 -5.03 6.18 9.06
CA LEU A 96 -4.24 5.77 10.21
C LEU A 96 -4.99 6.09 11.52
N ALA A 97 -5.05 5.11 12.40
CA ALA A 97 -5.70 5.19 13.70
C ALA A 97 -4.79 4.60 14.79
N PRO A 98 -4.93 4.98 16.07
CA PRO A 98 -4.19 4.34 17.15
C PRO A 98 -4.31 2.82 17.09
N ALA A 99 -3.16 2.14 17.12
CA ALA A 99 -3.10 0.71 16.92
C ALA A 99 -3.86 -0.03 18.03
N ASN A 100 -4.85 -0.82 17.65
CA ASN A 100 -5.68 -1.62 18.53
C ASN A 100 -5.85 -3.01 17.90
N PRO A 101 -5.16 -4.05 18.40
CA PRO A 101 -5.26 -5.40 17.86
C PRO A 101 -6.62 -6.08 18.10
N LYS A 102 -7.53 -5.42 18.84
CA LYS A 102 -8.92 -5.89 19.00
C LYS A 102 -9.88 -5.28 17.99
N ASP A 103 -9.41 -4.32 17.20
CA ASP A 103 -10.21 -3.61 16.22
C ASP A 103 -10.10 -4.32 14.87
N ASP A 104 -11.10 -5.14 14.51
CA ASP A 104 -11.11 -5.89 13.25
C ASP A 104 -10.97 -5.00 12.00
N TYR A 105 -11.31 -3.70 12.09
CA TYR A 105 -11.09 -2.75 10.99
C TYR A 105 -9.61 -2.44 10.76
N GLN A 106 -8.72 -2.78 11.70
CA GLN A 106 -7.26 -2.67 11.57
C GLN A 106 -6.58 -3.95 11.08
N HIS A 107 -7.36 -5.02 10.89
CA HIS A 107 -6.86 -6.29 10.35
C HIS A 107 -7.02 -6.32 8.84
N TRP A 108 -5.91 -6.57 8.14
CA TRP A 108 -5.88 -6.67 6.69
C TRP A 108 -5.45 -8.06 6.26
N ILE A 109 -6.04 -8.56 5.18
CA ILE A 109 -5.63 -9.79 4.51
C ILE A 109 -4.81 -9.37 3.29
N LYS A 110 -3.61 -9.93 3.17
CA LYS A 110 -2.77 -9.77 2.00
C LYS A 110 -3.01 -10.94 1.05
N ASP A 111 -3.98 -10.81 0.16
CA ASP A 111 -4.31 -11.87 -0.81
C ASP A 111 -3.28 -11.88 -1.94
N MET A 112 -2.54 -12.99 -2.02
CA MET A 112 -1.44 -13.21 -2.96
C MET A 112 -1.87 -14.03 -4.20
N ARG A 113 -3.15 -14.34 -4.44
CA ARG A 113 -3.54 -15.28 -5.52
C ARG A 113 -3.05 -14.91 -6.91
N TRP A 114 -2.90 -13.62 -7.20
CA TRP A 114 -2.44 -13.15 -8.50
C TRP A 114 -0.91 -12.93 -8.57
N SER A 115 -0.16 -13.21 -7.50
CA SER A 115 1.26 -12.85 -7.37
C SER A 115 2.19 -13.52 -8.37
N THR A 116 1.81 -14.69 -8.90
CA THR A 116 2.61 -15.44 -9.89
C THR A 116 2.40 -14.93 -11.30
N SER A 117 1.21 -14.40 -11.59
CA SER A 117 0.78 -14.02 -12.94
C SER A 117 0.91 -12.53 -13.17
N ILE A 118 0.74 -11.71 -12.14
CA ILE A 118 0.77 -10.26 -12.22
C ILE A 118 1.94 -9.72 -11.40
N LYS A 119 2.75 -8.88 -12.04
CA LYS A 119 3.89 -8.19 -11.47
C LYS A 119 3.86 -6.73 -11.89
N ASP A 120 4.48 -5.85 -11.10
CA ASP A 120 4.71 -4.49 -11.55
C ASP A 120 5.85 -4.39 -12.58
N GLU A 121 6.10 -3.18 -13.08
CA GLU A 121 7.14 -2.86 -14.06
C GLU A 121 8.55 -3.28 -13.60
N GLU A 122 8.81 -3.32 -12.29
CA GLU A 122 10.08 -3.78 -11.73
C GLU A 122 10.11 -5.29 -11.44
N GLY A 123 9.02 -6.01 -11.72
CA GLY A 123 8.89 -7.44 -11.54
C GLY A 123 8.46 -7.89 -10.14
N TYR A 124 8.01 -6.98 -9.26
CA TYR A 124 7.51 -7.34 -7.93
C TYR A 124 6.10 -7.93 -8.00
N PRO A 125 5.81 -8.98 -7.21
CA PRO A 125 4.53 -9.67 -7.24
C PRO A 125 3.37 -8.81 -6.74
N ALA A 126 2.24 -8.90 -7.44
CA ALA A 126 1.00 -8.23 -7.06
C ALA A 126 0.28 -8.91 -5.88
N PHE A 127 -0.45 -8.11 -5.10
CA PHE A 127 -1.36 -8.58 -4.06
C PHE A 127 -2.53 -7.62 -3.87
N ALA A 128 -3.65 -8.11 -3.34
CA ALA A 128 -4.75 -7.27 -2.87
C ALA A 128 -4.67 -7.10 -1.35
N MET A 129 -5.04 -5.91 -0.85
CA MET A 129 -5.23 -5.65 0.58
C MET A 129 -6.72 -5.60 0.88
N VAL A 130 -7.22 -6.60 1.60
CA VAL A 130 -8.64 -6.75 1.91
C VAL A 130 -8.85 -6.53 3.40
N ASN A 131 -9.74 -5.63 3.76
CA ASN A 131 -10.06 -5.41 5.17
C ASN A 131 -10.88 -6.58 5.73
N LYS A 132 -10.49 -7.11 6.88
CA LYS A 132 -11.16 -8.25 7.51
C LYS A 132 -12.60 -7.93 7.91
N ALA A 133 -12.84 -6.75 8.50
CA ALA A 133 -14.17 -6.37 9.00
C ALA A 133 -15.17 -6.06 7.87
N THR A 134 -14.71 -5.40 6.79
CA THR A 134 -15.62 -4.94 5.73
C THR A 134 -15.65 -5.81 4.48
N GLY A 135 -14.66 -6.68 4.28
CA GLY A 135 -14.50 -7.43 3.03
C GLY A 135 -14.17 -6.55 1.82
N GLN A 136 -13.81 -5.29 2.03
CA GLN A 136 -13.45 -4.36 0.96
C GLN A 136 -11.95 -4.37 0.70
N ALA A 137 -11.57 -4.28 -0.57
CA ALA A 137 -10.19 -4.09 -0.99
C ALA A 137 -9.85 -2.61 -1.21
N ILE A 138 -8.60 -2.25 -0.97
CA ILE A 138 -8.09 -0.93 -1.32
C ILE A 138 -7.94 -0.85 -2.84
N LYS A 139 -8.60 0.14 -3.46
CA LYS A 139 -8.59 0.42 -4.89
C LYS A 139 -7.79 1.68 -5.19
N HIS A 140 -7.16 1.70 -6.36
CA HIS A 140 -6.52 2.86 -6.95
C HIS A 140 -7.48 4.07 -7.03
N SER A 141 -6.91 5.26 -7.03
CA SER A 141 -7.61 6.53 -7.19
C SER A 141 -7.20 7.24 -8.48
N LEU A 142 -7.74 8.44 -8.71
CA LEU A 142 -7.59 9.18 -9.97
C LEU A 142 -6.17 9.72 -10.24
N GLY A 143 -5.28 9.70 -9.24
CA GLY A 143 -3.90 10.15 -9.38
C GLY A 143 -3.33 10.66 -8.07
N GLN A 144 -2.21 11.39 -8.16
CA GLN A 144 -1.56 12.03 -7.02
C GLN A 144 -2.56 12.87 -6.19
N SER A 145 -2.32 12.97 -4.88
CA SER A 145 -3.10 13.69 -3.86
C SER A 145 -4.48 13.13 -3.54
N HIS A 146 -4.98 12.17 -4.32
CA HIS A 146 -6.31 11.61 -4.09
C HIS A 146 -6.25 10.49 -3.05
N PRO A 147 -7.21 10.45 -2.10
CA PRO A 147 -7.38 9.31 -1.20
C PRO A 147 -7.58 8.01 -1.97
N VAL A 148 -7.02 6.93 -1.45
CA VAL A 148 -7.34 5.58 -1.95
C VAL A 148 -8.80 5.26 -1.67
N ARG A 149 -9.39 4.41 -2.50
CA ARG A 149 -10.81 4.05 -2.40
C ARG A 149 -10.98 2.65 -1.82
N LEU A 150 -12.18 2.35 -1.34
CA LEU A 150 -12.57 1.01 -0.91
C LEU A 150 -13.67 0.50 -1.82
N VAL A 151 -13.55 -0.75 -2.27
CA VAL A 151 -14.58 -1.45 -3.05
C VAL A 151 -14.78 -2.86 -2.53
N PRO A 152 -15.98 -3.45 -2.63
CA PRO A 152 -16.18 -4.85 -2.31
C PRO A 152 -15.18 -5.74 -3.06
N TYR A 153 -14.51 -6.64 -2.34
CA TYR A 153 -13.53 -7.52 -2.95
C TYR A 153 -14.20 -8.75 -3.56
N ASN A 154 -14.03 -8.97 -4.86
CA ASN A 154 -14.40 -10.21 -5.51
C ASN A 154 -13.15 -11.03 -5.80
N PRO A 155 -12.90 -12.14 -5.08
CA PRO A 155 -11.73 -12.94 -5.31
C PRO A 155 -11.73 -13.61 -6.69
N ASP A 156 -12.89 -13.95 -7.25
CA ASP A 156 -13.00 -14.74 -8.48
C ASP A 156 -12.82 -13.90 -9.76
N TYR A 157 -12.66 -12.58 -9.61
CA TYR A 157 -12.47 -11.64 -10.71
C TYR A 157 -11.13 -10.91 -10.56
N LEU A 158 -10.33 -10.92 -11.63
CA LEU A 158 -9.10 -10.14 -11.70
C LEU A 158 -9.44 -8.66 -11.92
N ASP A 159 -9.48 -7.89 -10.83
CA ASP A 159 -9.51 -6.43 -10.88
C ASP A 159 -8.11 -5.88 -10.58
N GLU A 160 -7.35 -5.49 -11.61
CA GLU A 160 -6.01 -4.91 -11.43
C GLU A 160 -6.01 -3.62 -10.60
N SER A 161 -7.13 -2.89 -10.57
CA SER A 161 -7.21 -1.63 -9.83
C SER A 161 -7.25 -1.81 -8.32
N VAL A 162 -7.37 -3.04 -7.80
CA VAL A 162 -7.21 -3.35 -6.37
C VAL A 162 -5.88 -4.03 -6.04
N LEU A 163 -5.01 -4.18 -7.04
CA LEU A 163 -3.72 -4.83 -6.90
C LEU A 163 -2.61 -3.80 -6.63
N TRP A 164 -1.76 -4.16 -5.68
CA TRP A 164 -0.63 -3.37 -5.21
C TRP A 164 0.63 -4.22 -5.20
N THR A 165 1.78 -3.57 -5.17
CA THR A 165 3.08 -4.22 -4.99
C THR A 165 3.85 -3.61 -3.83
N GLU A 166 4.76 -4.39 -3.26
CA GLU A 166 5.75 -3.90 -2.31
C GLU A 166 7.06 -3.71 -3.08
N SER A 167 7.65 -2.52 -3.02
CA SER A 167 8.95 -2.25 -3.64
C SER A 167 10.07 -3.07 -2.99
N ARG A 168 11.30 -2.89 -3.48
CA ARG A 168 12.50 -3.22 -2.68
C ARG A 168 12.44 -2.58 -1.29
N ASP A 169 13.17 -3.17 -0.35
CA ASP A 169 13.38 -2.60 0.97
C ASP A 169 14.04 -1.22 0.85
N VAL A 170 13.43 -0.21 1.48
CA VAL A 170 13.90 1.19 1.53
C VAL A 170 14.48 1.55 2.91
N GLY A 171 14.80 0.53 3.71
CA GLY A 171 15.47 0.61 5.00
C GLY A 171 14.65 -0.05 6.12
N ASN A 172 15.32 -0.86 6.95
CA ASN A 172 14.77 -1.49 8.16
C ASN A 172 13.53 -2.37 7.91
N GLY A 173 13.41 -3.01 6.75
CA GLY A 173 12.26 -3.85 6.42
C GLY A 173 11.03 -3.06 5.96
N PHE A 174 11.14 -1.75 5.76
CA PHE A 174 10.06 -0.94 5.22
C PHE A 174 10.12 -0.92 3.69
N ARG A 175 8.96 -0.87 3.06
CA ARG A 175 8.79 -0.88 1.60
C ARG A 175 7.77 0.19 1.20
N CYS A 176 7.80 0.62 -0.05
CA CYS A 176 6.71 1.41 -0.62
C CYS A 176 5.60 0.46 -1.04
N VAL A 177 4.34 0.82 -0.82
CA VAL A 177 3.18 0.12 -1.36
C VAL A 177 2.70 0.88 -2.58
N ARG A 178 2.85 0.31 -3.76
CA ARG A 178 2.69 0.99 -5.06
C ARG A 178 1.54 0.39 -5.86
N MET A 179 0.97 1.16 -6.78
CA MET A 179 0.02 0.57 -7.73
C MET A 179 0.75 -0.44 -8.62
N VAL A 180 0.10 -1.57 -8.92
CA VAL A 180 0.70 -2.59 -9.78
C VAL A 180 0.93 -2.10 -11.22
N ASN A 181 0.04 -1.23 -11.71
CA ASN A 181 0.04 -0.71 -13.08
C ASN A 181 0.73 0.67 -13.21
N ASN A 182 1.12 1.30 -12.09
CA ASN A 182 1.79 2.59 -12.07
C ASN A 182 2.65 2.73 -10.80
N ILE A 183 3.92 2.34 -10.91
CA ILE A 183 4.85 2.33 -9.77
C ILE A 183 5.28 3.74 -9.31
N TYR A 184 4.97 4.79 -10.07
CA TYR A 184 5.31 6.17 -9.70
C TYR A 184 4.41 6.72 -8.59
N LEU A 185 3.28 6.07 -8.32
CA LEU A 185 2.36 6.44 -7.27
C LEU A 185 2.31 5.35 -6.19
N ASN A 186 2.47 5.78 -4.94
CA ASN A 186 2.52 4.90 -3.78
C ASN A 186 1.67 5.46 -2.63
N PHE A 187 1.43 4.63 -1.63
CA PHE A 187 0.76 5.04 -0.41
C PHE A 187 1.54 6.13 0.33
N ASP A 188 0.83 7.18 0.69
CA ASP A 188 1.32 8.29 1.49
C ASP A 188 0.33 8.55 2.63
N ALA A 189 0.84 8.60 3.87
CA ALA A 189 0.06 9.12 4.98
C ALA A 189 0.04 10.65 4.87
N LEU A 190 -1.12 11.20 4.45
CA LEU A 190 -1.26 12.61 4.09
C LEU A 190 -0.85 13.52 5.25
N ASN A 191 0.12 14.40 5.01
CA ASN A 191 0.68 15.30 6.02
C ASN A 191 1.18 14.55 7.28
N GLY A 192 1.54 13.28 7.13
CA GLY A 192 2.01 12.41 8.20
C GLY A 192 3.50 12.56 8.50
N ASP A 193 4.20 13.45 7.79
CA ASP A 193 5.60 13.77 8.05
C ASP A 193 5.74 14.79 9.20
N LYS A 194 6.96 14.90 9.72
CA LYS A 194 7.28 15.74 10.87
C LYS A 194 7.04 17.24 10.66
N TYR A 195 7.07 17.74 9.42
CA TYR A 195 6.88 19.16 9.12
C TYR A 195 5.40 19.56 9.25
N HIS A 196 4.48 18.62 9.07
CA HIS A 196 3.04 18.84 9.16
C HIS A 196 2.40 18.29 10.45
N GLY A 197 3.22 17.99 11.47
CA GLY A 197 2.75 17.51 12.78
C GLY A 197 2.71 15.99 12.92
N GLY A 198 3.10 15.25 11.90
CA GLY A 198 3.19 13.79 11.93
C GLY A 198 1.85 13.08 11.76
N VAL A 199 1.90 11.75 11.78
CA VAL A 199 0.70 10.90 11.79
C VAL A 199 -0.13 11.16 13.04
N ARG A 200 -1.44 11.32 12.84
CA ARG A 200 -2.45 11.51 13.87
C ARG A 200 -3.69 10.66 13.57
N ASP A 201 -4.60 10.58 14.53
CA ASP A 201 -5.83 9.82 14.34
C ASP A 201 -6.64 10.41 13.17
N GLY A 202 -7.06 9.54 12.25
CA GLY A 202 -7.77 9.93 11.03
C GLY A 202 -6.88 10.46 9.90
N THR A 203 -5.55 10.39 10.00
CA THR A 203 -4.67 10.70 8.86
C THR A 203 -5.03 9.82 7.66
N GLU A 204 -5.51 10.41 6.58
CA GLU A 204 -5.93 9.68 5.38
C GLU A 204 -4.74 9.10 4.62
N VAL A 205 -4.94 7.94 3.98
CA VAL A 205 -3.98 7.36 3.06
C VAL A 205 -4.31 7.81 1.64
N VAL A 206 -3.36 8.48 1.01
CA VAL A 206 -3.48 9.04 -0.34
C VAL A 206 -2.45 8.43 -1.28
N LEU A 207 -2.56 8.76 -2.56
CA LEU A 207 -1.54 8.47 -3.55
C LEU A 207 -0.57 9.63 -3.66
N TRP A 208 0.72 9.36 -3.64
CA TRP A 208 1.74 10.37 -3.89
C TRP A 208 2.92 9.82 -4.67
N LYS A 209 3.66 10.73 -5.31
CA LYS A 209 4.96 10.41 -5.90
C LYS A 209 5.96 10.07 -4.79
N TRP A 210 6.93 9.23 -5.07
CA TRP A 210 7.97 8.91 -4.09
C TRP A 210 8.82 10.16 -3.79
N CYS A 211 8.85 10.56 -2.51
CA CYS A 211 9.58 11.71 -1.98
C CYS A 211 10.56 11.31 -0.86
N GLU A 212 10.77 10.01 -0.65
CA GLU A 212 11.64 9.45 0.40
C GLU A 212 11.21 9.77 1.84
N GLY A 213 9.96 10.19 2.02
CA GLY A 213 9.38 10.52 3.32
C GLY A 213 9.11 9.28 4.18
N ASP A 214 9.24 9.42 5.51
CA ASP A 214 8.88 8.35 6.43
C ASP A 214 7.37 8.03 6.40
N ASN A 215 6.54 8.98 5.96
CA ASN A 215 5.11 8.84 5.74
C ASN A 215 4.75 7.97 4.51
N GLN A 216 5.74 7.58 3.70
CA GLN A 216 5.60 6.73 2.50
C GLN A 216 6.21 5.34 2.66
N ARG A 217 6.75 5.05 3.84
CA ARG A 217 7.46 3.80 4.16
C ARG A 217 6.55 2.93 5.00
N TRP A 218 6.18 1.77 4.48
CA TRP A 218 5.16 0.90 5.07
C TRP A 218 5.75 -0.44 5.47
N LYS A 219 5.13 -1.07 6.47
CA LYS A 219 5.41 -2.44 6.84
C LYS A 219 4.10 -3.19 7.04
N LEU A 220 4.00 -4.33 6.36
CA LEU A 220 2.93 -5.30 6.51
C LEU A 220 3.47 -6.39 7.43
N GLN A 221 2.99 -6.44 8.67
CA GLN A 221 3.46 -7.36 9.69
C GLN A 221 2.33 -8.29 10.12
N PRO A 222 2.54 -9.60 10.31
CA PRO A 222 1.53 -10.48 10.88
C PRO A 222 0.88 -9.88 12.13
N TYR A 223 -0.45 -9.94 12.18
CA TYR A 223 -1.28 -9.38 13.23
C TYR A 223 -2.16 -10.47 13.81
N TYR A 224 -1.91 -10.75 15.08
CA TYR A 224 -2.49 -11.85 15.85
C TYR A 224 -3.44 -11.29 16.91
#